data_AF-A0A965VAP1-F1
#
_entry.id   AF-A0A965VAP1-F1
#
_cell.length_a   1.000
_cell.length_b   1.000
_cell.length_c   1.000
_cell.angle_alpha   90.00
_cell.angle_beta   90.00
_cell.angle_gamma   90.00
#
_symmetry.space_group_name_H-M   'P 1'
#
loop_
_entity.id
_entity.type
_entity.pdbx_description
1 polymer ?
#
loop_
_entity_poly.entity_id
_entity_poly.type
_entity_poly.pdbx_seq_one_letter_code
_entity_poly.pdbx_strand_id
1 'polypeptide(L)' 'SDEVQLAMSEPSRAGILTPTTTASENEDVLMLVMPVMLNR' A
#
# COMPACT_ATOMS: atom_id res chain seq x y z
N SER A 1 -0.14 4.83 15.91
CA SER A 1 -0.16 3.50 15.30
C SER A 1 0.01 3.72 13.81
N ASP A 2 1.24 3.59 13.31
CA ASP A 2 1.62 4.04 11.95
C ASP A 2 2.11 2.89 11.09
N GLU A 3 1.67 1.68 11.42
CA GLU A 3 2.05 0.47 10.70
C GLU A 3 1.09 0.25 9.53
N VAL A 4 1.66 -0.10 8.38
CA VAL A 4 0.93 -0.40 7.16
C VAL A 4 1.41 -1.74 6.62
N GLN A 5 0.48 -2.54 6.13
CA GLN A 5 0.77 -3.77 5.43
C GLN A 5 0.99 -3.46 3.95
N LEU A 6 2.18 -3.79 3.46
CA LEU A 6 2.53 -3.66 2.04
C LEU A 6 2.50 -5.03 1.37
N ALA A 7 1.60 -5.18 0.41
CA ALA A 7 1.54 -6.34 -0.48
C ALA A 7 2.11 -5.96 -1.86
N MET A 8 3.27 -6.54 -2.20
CA MET A 8 3.91 -6.36 -3.50
C MET A 8 3.64 -7.57 -4.40
N SER A 9 3.45 -7.32 -5.69
CA SER A 9 3.37 -8.38 -6.70
C SER A 9 4.71 -8.48 -7.45
N GLU A 10 4.77 -7.93 -8.65
CA GLU A 10 5.99 -7.82 -9.47
C GLU A 10 6.56 -6.39 -9.36
N PRO A 11 7.89 -6.17 -9.51
CA PRO A 11 8.51 -4.84 -9.36
C PRO A 11 7.97 -3.75 -10.29
N SER A 12 7.32 -4.13 -11.39
CA SER A 12 6.72 -3.22 -12.38
C SER A 12 5.21 -3.04 -12.21
N ARG A 13 4.58 -3.78 -11.28
CA ARG A 13 3.13 -3.72 -11.02
C ARG A 13 2.83 -2.95 -9.75
N ALA A 14 1.62 -2.40 -9.68
CA ALA A 14 1.16 -1.70 -8.50
C ALA A 14 1.26 -2.57 -7.25
N GLY A 15 1.75 -1.97 -6.16
CA GLY A 15 1.65 -2.53 -4.81
C GLY A 15 0.38 -2.03 -4.14
N ILE A 16 -0.13 -2.83 -3.21
CA ILE A 16 -1.28 -2.47 -2.38
C ILE A 16 -0.78 -2.17 -0.96
N LEU A 17 -1.20 -1.03 -0.42
CA LEU A 17 -1.00 -0.64 0.96
C LEU A 17 -2.33 -0.63 1.70
N THR A 18 -2.36 -1.31 2.83
CA THR A 18 -3.52 -1.33 3.74
C THR A 18 -3.03 -0.97 5.15
N PRO A 19 -3.65 0.00 5.84
CA PRO A 19 -3.27 0.31 7.21
C PRO A 19 -3.61 -0.88 8.12
N THR A 20 -2.73 -1.19 9.08
CA THR A 20 -2.96 -2.31 10.01
C THR A 20 -3.97 -1.96 11.11
N THR A 21 -4.18 -0.66 11.33
CA THR A 21 -5.18 -0.13 12.24
C THR A 21 -6.18 0.68 11.44
N THR A 22 -7.44 0.24 11.40
CA THR A 22 -8.55 1.04 10.88
C THR A 22 -8.85 2.17 11.86
N ALA A 23 -8.79 3.42 11.38
CA ALA A 23 -9.07 4.59 12.22
C ALA A 23 -10.56 4.72 12.57
N SER A 24 -11.43 4.04 11.82
CA SER A 24 -12.88 4.05 11.99
C SER A 24 -13.44 2.68 11.57
N GLU A 25 -14.33 2.09 12.37
CA GLU A 25 -14.90 0.76 12.10
C GLU A 25 -15.77 0.69 10.83
N ASN A 26 -16.13 1.86 10.27
CA ASN A 26 -16.99 1.97 9.09
C ASN A 26 -16.26 2.42 7.83
N GLU A 27 -14.92 2.49 7.84
CA GLU A 27 -14.15 2.98 6.71
C GLU A 27 -12.97 2.05 6.38
N ASP A 28 -13.05 1.39 5.23
CA ASP A 28 -11.96 0.59 4.69
C ASP A 28 -11.09 1.47 3.78
N VAL A 29 -9.86 1.74 4.23
CA VAL A 29 -8.90 2.56 3.50
C VAL A 29 -7.93 1.66 2.72
N LEU A 30 -8.00 1.72 1.39
CA LEU A 30 -7.07 1.03 0.48
C LEU A 30 -6.23 2.04 -0.29
N MET A 31 -4.91 1.87 -0.27
CA MET A 31 -3.97 2.72 -1.01
C MET A 31 -3.25 1.92 -2.10
N LEU A 32 -3.13 2.51 -3.30
CA LEU A 32 -2.42 1.91 -4.44
C LEU A 32 -1.12 2.66 -4.69
N VAL A 33 0.00 1.94 -4.72
CA VAL A 33 1.31 2.50 -5.02
C VAL A 33 1.79 2.03 -6.37
N MET A 34 2.18 2.97 -7.23
CA MET A 34 2.81 2.65 -8.51
C MET A 34 4.33 2.62 -8.35
N PRO A 35 5.01 1.55 -8.77
CA PRO A 35 6.46 1.54 -8.77
C PRO A 35 6.99 2.51 -9.82
N VAL A 36 8.12 3.15 -9.51
CA VAL A 36 8.85 4.01 -10.46
C VAL A 36 10.11 3.28 -10.93
N MET A 37 10.40 3.40 -12.23
CA MET A 37 11.63 2.86 -12.78
C MET A 37 12.78 3.83 -12.47
N LEU A 38 13.73 3.41 -11.65
CA LEU A 38 14.96 4.15 -11.40
C LEU A 38 15.98 3.77 -12.46
N ASN A 39 16.21 4.67 -13.43
CA ASN A 39 17.35 4.56 -14.34
C ASN A 39 18.58 5.15 -13.62
N ARG A 40 19.66 4.36 -13.51
CA ARG A 40 20.97 4.86 -13.08
C ARG A 40 21.74 5.44 -14.25
#